data_AF-T5KVD5-F1
#
_entry.id   AF-T5KVD5-F1
#
_cell.length_a   1.000
_cell.length_b   1.000
_cell.length_c   1.000
_cell.angle_alpha   90.00
_cell.angle_beta   90.00
_cell.angle_gamma   90.00
#
_symmetry.space_group_name_H-M   'P 1'
#
loop_
_entity.id
_entity.type
_entity.pdbx_description
1 polymer ?
#
loop_
_entity_poly.entity_id
_entity_poly.type
_entity_poly.pdbx_seq_one_letter_code
_entity_poly.pdbx_strand_id
1 'polypeptide(L)'
;MSTSQRRLSIAAASGVGLLFLSACTTGPGTSPAPTSTTASSEQRIEDARPDLPEGRVIGVGTVLDVGGDVQLCMGAIMESSPPQCDGVPVDGWSWDDVEGRESSGETTWGAYAVYATYDGERLTNTDPPIMLALFDPIAPEDPTDGVDGTTPPGELSRIQDDISARLGDEAVTLRTDRGYVWLDVVWDDGTIQDAADAEYGDGVVIVTSTLREID
;
A
#
# COMPACT_ATOMS: atom_id res chain seq x y z
N MET A 1 30.15 -54.41 14.47
CA MET A 1 30.08 -54.97 15.84
C MET A 1 29.02 -54.13 16.56
N SER A 2 27.72 -54.45 16.48
CA SER A 2 26.94 -55.51 17.14
C SER A 2 27.04 -55.51 18.66
N THR A 3 26.01 -54.94 19.31
CA THR A 3 25.29 -55.44 20.51
C THR A 3 23.98 -54.61 20.61
N SER A 4 22.80 -55.14 20.24
CA SER A 4 21.89 -56.00 21.02
C SER A 4 21.22 -55.24 22.19
N GLN A 5 19.98 -54.77 22.01
CA GLN A 5 18.70 -55.40 22.44
C GLN A 5 18.07 -54.69 23.66
N ARG A 6 16.85 -54.17 23.51
CA ARG A 6 15.69 -54.75 24.22
C ARG A 6 14.36 -54.24 23.67
N ARG A 7 13.53 -55.22 23.32
CA ARG A 7 12.12 -55.13 22.97
C ARG A 7 11.30 -54.82 24.22
N LEU A 8 10.20 -54.09 24.06
CA LEU A 8 8.97 -54.33 24.83
C LEU A 8 7.77 -53.82 24.02
N SER A 9 7.14 -54.78 23.35
CA SER A 9 5.81 -54.67 22.77
C SER A 9 4.78 -54.74 23.91
N ILE A 10 3.81 -53.82 23.93
CA ILE A 10 2.52 -54.06 24.60
C ILE A 10 1.43 -53.70 23.59
N ALA A 11 0.62 -54.72 23.29
CA ALA A 11 -0.53 -54.66 22.42
C ALA A 11 -1.82 -54.53 23.25
N ALA A 12 -2.81 -53.90 22.61
CA ALA A 12 -4.26 -54.11 22.69
C ALA A 12 -5.00 -53.84 24.01
N ALA A 13 -6.05 -53.01 23.90
CA ALA A 13 -7.43 -53.46 24.14
C ALA A 13 -8.44 -52.41 23.64
N SER A 14 -9.24 -52.80 22.65
CA SER A 14 -10.48 -52.11 22.25
C SER A 14 -11.53 -52.31 23.34
N GLY A 15 -12.15 -51.22 23.79
CA GLY A 15 -13.31 -51.23 24.69
C GLY A 15 -14.45 -50.44 24.07
N VAL A 16 -15.37 -51.16 23.42
CA VAL A 16 -16.67 -50.62 22.97
C VAL A 16 -17.55 -50.44 24.20
N GLY A 17 -17.86 -49.18 24.54
CA GLY A 17 -18.83 -48.83 25.58
C GLY A 17 -20.06 -48.17 24.96
N LEU A 18 -21.15 -48.92 24.85
CA LEU A 18 -22.49 -48.36 24.60
C LEU A 18 -22.99 -47.69 25.89
N LEU A 19 -23.16 -46.38 25.85
CA LEU A 19 -23.88 -45.61 26.86
C LEU A 19 -25.13 -44.98 26.22
N PHE A 20 -26.29 -45.54 26.57
CA PHE A 20 -27.58 -44.89 26.42
C PHE A 20 -27.78 -43.94 27.60
N LEU A 21 -28.02 -42.65 27.36
CA LEU A 21 -28.68 -41.74 28.31
C LEU A 21 -29.29 -40.54 27.58
N SER A 22 -30.63 -40.52 27.60
CA SER A 22 -31.54 -39.39 27.86
C SER A 22 -31.36 -38.07 27.11
N ALA A 23 -32.41 -37.76 26.33
CA ALA A 23 -32.70 -36.48 25.70
C ALA A 23 -32.89 -35.32 26.70
N CYS A 24 -32.32 -34.16 26.36
CA CYS A 24 -32.87 -32.86 26.73
C CYS A 24 -33.21 -32.13 25.43
N THR A 25 -34.51 -31.89 25.23
CA THR A 25 -35.08 -31.09 24.15
C THR A 25 -34.86 -29.61 24.46
N THR A 26 -33.97 -28.96 23.72
CA THR A 26 -33.88 -27.50 23.65
C THR A 26 -34.22 -27.11 22.22
N GLY A 27 -35.29 -26.30 22.08
CA GLY A 27 -35.95 -26.03 20.81
C GLY A 27 -35.06 -25.34 19.77
N PRO A 28 -35.52 -25.26 18.51
CA PRO A 28 -34.84 -24.48 17.49
C PRO A 28 -34.95 -23.00 17.86
N GLY A 29 -33.97 -22.52 18.63
CA GLY A 29 -33.58 -21.12 18.55
C GLY A 29 -33.00 -20.94 17.15
N THR A 30 -33.76 -20.31 16.27
CA THR A 30 -33.21 -19.69 15.07
C THR A 30 -32.26 -18.60 15.55
N SER A 31 -31.02 -18.99 15.87
CA SER A 31 -29.89 -18.07 15.77
C SER A 31 -29.78 -17.74 14.30
N PRO A 32 -29.92 -16.48 13.87
CA PRO A 32 -29.47 -16.11 12.55
C PRO A 32 -28.00 -16.53 12.45
N ALA A 33 -27.64 -17.23 11.37
CA ALA A 33 -26.23 -17.47 11.06
C ALA A 33 -25.51 -16.10 11.09
N PRO A 34 -24.26 -16.03 11.57
CA PRO A 34 -23.48 -14.82 11.37
C PRO A 34 -23.46 -14.58 9.86
N THR A 35 -24.04 -13.47 9.43
CA THR A 35 -23.82 -12.97 8.07
C THR A 35 -22.37 -12.55 8.06
N SER A 36 -21.47 -13.47 7.68
CA SER A 36 -20.18 -13.08 7.16
C SER A 36 -20.50 -12.29 5.89
N THR A 37 -20.61 -10.98 6.03
CA THR A 37 -20.44 -10.06 4.92
C THR A 37 -18.98 -10.20 4.51
N THR A 38 -18.65 -11.28 3.81
CA THR A 38 -17.50 -11.25 2.93
C THR A 38 -17.81 -10.14 1.94
N ALA A 39 -17.04 -9.04 2.01
CA ALA A 39 -17.05 -8.03 0.97
C ALA A 39 -17.08 -8.75 -0.40
N SER A 40 -17.86 -8.23 -1.35
CA SER A 40 -17.82 -8.74 -2.72
C SER A 40 -16.36 -8.76 -3.16
N SER A 41 -15.96 -9.72 -4.00
CA SER A 41 -14.59 -9.80 -4.53
C SER A 41 -14.13 -8.47 -5.14
N GLU A 42 -15.09 -7.69 -5.66
CA GLU A 42 -14.95 -6.37 -6.30
C GLU A 42 -14.72 -5.21 -5.32
N GLN A 43 -14.77 -5.44 -4.00
CA GLN A 43 -14.55 -4.41 -2.96
C GLN A 43 -13.24 -4.65 -2.21
N ARG A 44 -12.37 -5.52 -2.72
CA ARG A 44 -11.06 -5.74 -2.12
C ARG A 44 -10.10 -4.65 -2.56
N ILE A 45 -9.26 -4.20 -1.63
CA ILE A 45 -8.33 -3.10 -1.91
C ILE A 45 -7.39 -3.38 -3.10
N GLU A 46 -6.92 -4.61 -3.32
CA GLU A 46 -6.06 -4.98 -4.46
C GLU A 46 -6.78 -5.02 -5.81
N ASP A 47 -8.11 -5.06 -5.80
CA ASP A 47 -8.93 -5.09 -7.00
C ASP A 47 -9.49 -3.69 -7.35
N ALA A 48 -9.27 -2.69 -6.47
CA ALA A 48 -9.69 -1.31 -6.68
C ALA A 48 -8.96 -0.71 -7.91
N ARG A 49 -9.69 -0.03 -8.79
CA ARG A 49 -9.16 0.58 -10.01
C ARG A 49 -9.65 2.02 -10.09
N PRO A 50 -8.88 2.99 -9.58
CA PRO A 50 -9.19 4.41 -9.70
C PRO A 50 -9.38 4.83 -11.15
N ASP A 51 -10.28 5.78 -11.40
CA ASP A 51 -10.28 6.47 -12.68
C ASP A 51 -9.03 7.36 -12.78
N LEU A 52 -8.58 7.63 -14.01
CA LEU A 52 -7.42 8.46 -14.27
C LEU A 52 -7.73 9.95 -14.03
N PRO A 53 -6.74 10.77 -13.65
CA PRO A 53 -6.92 12.22 -13.60
C PRO A 53 -7.37 12.76 -14.96
N GLU A 54 -8.28 13.73 -14.96
CA GLU A 54 -8.79 14.34 -16.20
C GLU A 54 -7.80 15.35 -16.78
N GLY A 55 -7.03 16.00 -15.91
CA GLY A 55 -6.08 17.05 -16.25
C GLY A 55 -4.61 16.70 -16.00
N ARG A 56 -3.79 17.75 -15.88
CA ARG A 56 -2.38 17.58 -15.51
C ARG A 56 -2.27 17.31 -14.01
N VAL A 57 -1.21 16.59 -13.68
CA VAL A 57 -0.78 16.31 -12.32
C VAL A 57 0.57 16.95 -12.04
N ILE A 58 0.83 17.14 -10.75
CA ILE A 58 2.15 17.43 -10.22
C ILE A 58 2.61 16.30 -9.29
N GLY A 59 3.81 15.80 -9.53
CA GLY A 59 4.51 14.86 -8.65
C GLY A 59 5.77 15.51 -8.08
N VAL A 60 6.07 15.25 -6.81
CA VAL A 60 7.22 15.84 -6.11
C VAL A 60 8.11 14.73 -5.60
N GLY A 61 9.38 14.75 -5.99
CA GLY A 61 10.29 13.67 -5.60
C GLY A 61 11.67 13.76 -6.24
N THR A 62 12.39 12.65 -6.16
CA THR A 62 13.68 12.49 -6.84
C THR A 62 13.42 11.98 -8.26
N VAL A 63 13.88 12.72 -9.27
CA VAL A 63 13.96 12.19 -10.63
C VAL A 63 15.30 11.46 -10.75
N LEU A 64 15.23 10.19 -11.11
CA LEU A 64 16.37 9.29 -11.26
C LEU A 64 16.41 8.78 -12.71
N ASP A 65 17.54 8.98 -13.37
CA ASP A 65 17.83 8.51 -14.72
C ASP A 65 19.00 7.52 -14.64
N VAL A 66 18.78 6.28 -15.08
CA VAL A 66 19.83 5.27 -15.22
C VAL A 66 19.93 4.90 -16.70
N GLY A 67 20.95 5.41 -17.39
CA GLY A 67 21.20 5.06 -18.79
C GLY A 67 20.09 5.45 -19.77
N GLY A 68 19.26 6.44 -19.43
CA GLY A 68 18.11 6.91 -20.21
C GLY A 68 16.76 6.44 -19.68
N ASP A 69 16.73 5.52 -18.72
CA ASP A 69 15.51 5.07 -18.05
C ASP A 69 15.19 6.05 -16.90
N VAL A 70 14.31 7.01 -17.18
CA VAL A 70 13.93 8.07 -16.23
C VAL A 70 12.68 7.67 -15.44
N GLN A 71 12.73 7.89 -14.13
CA GLN A 71 11.60 7.70 -13.22
C GLN A 71 11.52 8.81 -12.15
N LEU A 72 10.31 9.08 -11.67
CA LEU A 72 10.04 9.96 -10.54
C LEU A 72 9.75 9.11 -9.30
N CYS A 73 10.67 9.16 -8.34
CA CYS A 73 10.56 8.51 -7.06
C CYS A 73 9.92 9.47 -6.04
N MET A 74 8.65 9.21 -5.72
CA MET A 74 7.84 10.00 -4.77
C MET A 74 7.82 9.39 -3.36
N GLY A 75 8.34 8.18 -3.20
CA GLY A 75 8.48 7.48 -1.93
C GLY A 75 9.89 7.57 -1.33
N ALA A 76 10.22 6.58 -0.51
CA ALA A 76 11.53 6.47 0.11
C ALA A 76 12.65 6.27 -0.94
N ILE A 77 13.80 6.90 -0.69
CA ILE A 77 15.03 6.70 -1.48
C ILE A 77 16.11 6.08 -0.59
N MET A 78 16.97 5.24 -1.18
CA MET A 78 18.12 4.70 -0.45
C MET A 78 19.19 5.76 -0.22
N GLU A 79 19.75 5.79 0.99
CA GLU A 79 20.87 6.65 1.37
C GLU A 79 22.20 6.19 0.73
N SER A 80 22.34 6.38 -0.58
CA SER A 80 23.52 6.01 -1.37
C SER A 80 23.89 7.06 -2.42
N SER A 81 25.08 6.92 -3.05
CA SER A 81 25.52 7.77 -4.16
C SER A 81 26.09 6.90 -5.30
N PRO A 82 25.33 6.63 -6.38
CA PRO A 82 24.00 7.16 -6.70
C PRO A 82 22.88 6.64 -5.77
N PRO A 83 21.77 7.37 -5.60
CA PRO A 83 20.59 6.90 -4.89
C PRO A 83 19.89 5.79 -5.66
N GLN A 84 19.07 5.01 -4.98
CA GLN A 84 18.25 3.93 -5.55
C GLN A 84 16.81 4.10 -5.07
N CYS A 85 15.86 3.86 -5.97
CA CYS A 85 14.43 3.90 -5.70
C CYS A 85 13.66 3.26 -6.86
N ASP A 86 12.43 2.87 -6.57
CA ASP A 86 11.42 2.52 -7.55
C ASP A 86 10.38 3.65 -7.59
N GLY A 87 9.99 4.05 -8.80
CA GLY A 87 9.11 5.18 -9.03
C GLY A 87 8.35 5.05 -10.34
N VAL A 88 7.60 6.09 -10.67
CA VAL A 88 6.79 6.11 -11.89
C VAL A 88 7.69 6.51 -13.07
N PRO A 89 7.77 5.73 -14.15
CA PRO A 89 8.53 6.11 -15.35
C PRO A 89 8.09 7.47 -15.90
N VAL A 90 9.05 8.27 -16.35
CA VAL A 90 8.81 9.62 -16.90
C VAL A 90 9.25 9.69 -18.35
N ASP A 91 8.30 9.92 -19.24
CA ASP A 91 8.54 10.19 -20.65
C ASP A 91 8.72 11.70 -20.90
N GLY A 92 9.52 12.04 -21.91
CA GLY A 92 9.76 13.45 -22.30
C GLY A 92 10.65 14.24 -21.33
N TRP A 93 11.37 13.56 -20.44
CA TRP A 93 12.34 14.20 -19.56
C TRP A 93 13.61 14.61 -20.33
N SER A 94 14.16 15.78 -19.98
CA SER A 94 15.46 16.25 -20.48
C SER A 94 16.25 16.92 -19.38
N TRP A 95 17.55 16.64 -19.32
CA TRP A 95 18.47 17.26 -18.37
C TRP A 95 19.11 18.57 -18.87
N ASP A 96 18.83 18.99 -20.10
CA ASP A 96 19.53 20.12 -20.73
C ASP A 96 19.14 21.47 -20.11
N ASP A 97 17.89 21.61 -19.68
CA ASP A 97 17.32 22.88 -19.19
C ASP A 97 17.01 22.87 -17.69
N VAL A 98 17.59 21.92 -16.94
CA VAL A 98 17.36 21.77 -15.49
C VAL A 98 18.67 21.83 -14.71
N GLU A 99 18.67 22.62 -13.64
CA GLU A 99 19.78 22.73 -12.70
C GLU A 99 19.58 21.78 -11.51
N GLY A 100 20.57 21.68 -10.61
CA GLY A 100 20.42 20.89 -9.37
C GLY A 100 20.53 19.37 -9.55
N ARG A 101 21.02 18.92 -10.71
CA ARG A 101 21.35 17.51 -10.95
C ARG A 101 22.74 17.12 -10.42
N GLU A 102 22.86 15.88 -10.00
CA GLU A 102 24.12 15.18 -9.75
C GLU A 102 24.24 13.99 -10.71
N SER A 103 25.47 13.57 -10.99
CA SER A 103 25.72 12.41 -11.85
C SER A 103 26.87 11.55 -11.33
N SER A 104 26.73 10.24 -11.48
CA SER A 104 27.77 9.25 -11.20
C SER A 104 27.62 8.07 -12.16
N GLY A 105 28.64 7.83 -12.99
CA GLY A 105 28.56 6.81 -14.04
C GLY A 105 27.47 7.14 -15.06
N GLU A 106 26.55 6.19 -15.29
CA GLU A 106 25.40 6.34 -16.19
C GLU A 106 24.15 6.86 -15.45
N THR A 107 24.27 7.17 -14.16
CA THR A 107 23.16 7.62 -13.32
C THR A 107 23.19 9.13 -13.15
N THR A 108 22.07 9.79 -13.40
CA THR A 108 21.84 11.21 -13.13
C THR A 108 20.60 11.37 -12.28
N TRP A 109 20.62 12.22 -11.27
CA TRP A 109 19.47 12.44 -10.40
C TRP A 109 19.37 13.87 -9.90
N GLY A 110 18.19 14.25 -9.44
CA GLY A 110 17.95 15.50 -8.71
C GLY A 110 16.53 15.55 -8.16
N ALA A 111 16.23 16.55 -7.33
CA ALA A 111 14.93 16.66 -6.69
C ALA A 111 14.08 17.74 -7.36
N TYR A 112 12.92 17.36 -7.90
CA TYR A 112 12.06 18.24 -8.69
C TYR A 112 10.57 18.08 -8.37
N ALA A 113 9.84 19.17 -8.62
CA ALA A 113 8.41 19.14 -8.86
C ALA A 113 8.20 19.00 -10.38
N VAL A 114 7.56 17.90 -10.77
CA VAL A 114 7.35 17.48 -12.15
C VAL A 114 5.88 17.68 -12.52
N TYR A 115 5.64 18.45 -13.57
CA TYR A 115 4.32 18.66 -14.15
C TYR A 115 4.13 17.67 -15.29
N ALA A 116 3.05 16.90 -15.27
CA ALA A 116 2.87 15.81 -16.22
C ALA A 116 1.39 15.49 -16.47
N THR A 117 1.12 14.66 -17.46
CA THR A 117 -0.09 13.83 -17.50
C THR A 117 0.22 12.42 -17.01
N TYR A 118 -0.73 11.74 -16.38
CA TYR A 118 -0.57 10.38 -15.88
C TYR A 118 -1.57 9.44 -16.56
N ASP A 119 -1.10 8.30 -17.09
CA ASP A 119 -1.92 7.33 -17.82
C ASP A 119 -2.25 6.06 -17.01
N GLY A 120 -1.90 6.04 -15.72
CA GLY A 120 -2.01 4.87 -14.84
C GLY A 120 -0.71 4.10 -14.69
N GLU A 121 0.26 4.31 -15.58
CA GLU A 121 1.54 3.58 -15.56
C GLU A 121 2.76 4.52 -15.66
N ARG A 122 2.62 5.64 -16.37
CA ARG A 122 3.71 6.54 -16.76
C ARG A 122 3.30 8.00 -16.64
N LEU A 123 4.28 8.84 -16.33
CA LEU A 123 4.16 10.29 -16.38
C LEU A 123 4.70 10.78 -17.73
N THR A 124 3.95 11.62 -18.43
CA THR A 124 4.48 12.35 -19.59
C THR A 124 4.72 13.80 -19.17
N ASN A 125 5.98 14.23 -19.15
CA ASN A 125 6.35 15.59 -18.74
C ASN A 125 5.72 16.64 -19.66
N THR A 126 5.03 17.63 -19.09
CA THR A 126 4.30 18.66 -19.85
C THR A 126 4.96 20.03 -19.81
N ASP A 127 5.73 20.33 -18.77
CA ASP A 127 6.29 21.66 -18.52
C ASP A 127 7.72 21.57 -17.96
N PRO A 128 8.51 22.66 -18.00
CA PRO A 128 9.80 22.69 -17.32
C PRO A 128 9.62 22.38 -15.82
N PRO A 129 10.33 21.38 -15.27
CA PRO A 129 10.23 21.02 -13.87
C PRO A 129 10.87 22.10 -12.98
N ILE A 130 10.44 22.17 -11.72
CA ILE A 130 10.96 23.14 -10.74
C ILE A 130 11.84 22.40 -9.74
N MET A 131 13.09 22.85 -9.53
CA MET A 131 13.94 22.32 -8.45
C MET A 131 13.22 22.46 -7.10
N LEU A 132 13.23 21.41 -6.27
CA LEU A 132 12.54 21.49 -4.97
C LEU A 132 13.09 22.56 -4.03
N ALA A 133 14.35 22.98 -4.22
CA ALA A 133 14.91 24.13 -3.49
C ALA A 133 14.23 25.48 -3.83
N LEU A 134 13.48 25.54 -4.93
CA LEU A 134 12.75 26.71 -5.42
C LEU A 134 11.22 26.50 -5.43
N PHE A 135 10.76 25.29 -5.17
CA PHE A 135 9.35 24.94 -5.19
C PHE A 135 8.72 25.23 -3.82
N ASP A 136 7.64 26.02 -3.81
CA ASP A 136 6.83 26.29 -2.62
C ASP A 136 5.54 25.47 -2.72
N PRO A 137 5.45 24.32 -2.02
CA PRO A 137 4.28 23.45 -2.10
C PRO A 137 3.10 24.07 -1.34
N ILE A 138 1.90 23.95 -1.92
CA ILE A 138 0.66 24.12 -1.15
C ILE A 138 0.56 22.92 -0.22
N ALA A 139 0.42 23.19 1.09
CA ALA A 139 0.19 22.14 2.06
C ALA A 139 -1.12 21.41 1.73
N PRO A 140 -1.11 20.07 1.60
CA PRO A 140 -2.34 19.32 1.40
C PRO A 140 -3.26 19.49 2.62
N GLU A 141 -4.56 19.38 2.37
CA GLU A 141 -5.55 19.34 3.44
C GLU A 141 -5.34 18.07 4.28
N ASP A 142 -5.53 18.16 5.59
CA ASP A 142 -5.49 16.99 6.46
C ASP A 142 -6.84 16.26 6.37
N PRO A 143 -6.90 15.05 5.79
CA PRO A 143 -8.16 14.33 5.63
C PRO A 143 -8.80 13.91 6.95
N THR A 144 -8.07 14.02 8.07
CA THR A 144 -8.56 13.67 9.41
C THR A 144 -9.02 14.89 10.21
N ASP A 145 -8.92 16.10 9.67
CA ASP A 145 -9.20 17.36 10.36
C ASP A 145 -8.45 17.50 11.70
N GLY A 146 -7.27 16.89 11.82
CA GLY A 146 -6.49 16.86 13.06
C GLY A 146 -7.08 15.99 14.18
N VAL A 147 -8.07 15.15 13.89
CA VAL A 147 -8.67 14.21 14.84
C VAL A 147 -7.87 12.90 14.84
N ASP A 148 -7.63 12.35 16.02
CA ASP A 148 -6.97 11.05 16.17
C ASP A 148 -7.96 9.90 16.01
N GLY A 149 -7.52 8.83 15.34
CA GLY A 149 -8.28 7.61 15.18
C GLY A 149 -8.39 6.83 16.49
N THR A 150 -9.44 6.04 16.63
CA THR A 150 -9.68 5.22 17.84
C THR A 150 -9.22 3.78 17.70
N THR A 151 -8.66 3.40 16.56
CA THR A 151 -8.28 2.02 16.25
C THR A 151 -7.09 1.59 17.13
N PRO A 152 -7.18 0.46 17.87
CA PRO A 152 -6.10 0.01 18.72
C PRO A 152 -4.82 -0.34 17.94
N PRO A 153 -3.62 -0.09 18.49
CA PRO A 153 -2.36 -0.34 17.78
C PRO A 153 -2.19 -1.77 17.24
N GLY A 154 -2.67 -2.78 17.97
CA GLY A 154 -2.60 -4.16 17.51
C GLY A 154 -3.44 -4.46 16.27
N GLU A 155 -4.57 -3.77 16.10
CA GLU A 155 -5.38 -3.89 14.89
C GLU A 155 -4.75 -3.10 13.73
N LEU A 156 -4.21 -1.91 14.00
CA LEU A 156 -3.47 -1.13 13.01
C LEU A 156 -2.28 -1.91 12.42
N SER A 157 -1.49 -2.59 13.26
CA SER A 157 -0.40 -3.45 12.77
C SER A 157 -0.93 -4.62 11.94
N ARG A 158 -2.04 -5.25 12.34
CA ARG A 158 -2.66 -6.34 11.58
C ARG A 158 -3.10 -5.87 10.19
N ILE A 159 -3.73 -4.71 10.10
CA ILE A 159 -4.21 -4.11 8.85
C ILE A 159 -3.02 -3.69 7.98
N GLN A 160 -2.01 -3.04 8.56
CA GLN A 160 -0.78 -2.68 7.85
C GLN A 160 -0.09 -3.90 7.23
N ASP A 161 0.06 -4.99 7.99
CA ASP A 161 0.68 -6.22 7.49
C ASP A 161 -0.15 -6.86 6.36
N ASP A 162 -1.49 -6.82 6.48
CA ASP A 162 -2.40 -7.34 5.45
C ASP A 162 -2.33 -6.54 4.14
N ILE A 163 -2.39 -5.21 4.21
CA ILE A 163 -2.26 -4.31 3.06
C ILE A 163 -0.89 -4.49 2.41
N SER A 164 0.18 -4.52 3.21
CA SER A 164 1.55 -4.73 2.74
C SER A 164 1.69 -6.03 1.94
N ALA A 165 1.07 -7.12 2.41
CA ALA A 165 1.13 -8.42 1.74
C ALA A 165 0.33 -8.49 0.42
N ARG A 166 -0.66 -7.61 0.24
CA ARG A 166 -1.59 -7.63 -0.90
C ARG A 166 -1.23 -6.64 -1.99
N LEU A 167 -0.90 -5.40 -1.61
CA LEU A 167 -0.57 -4.33 -2.56
C LEU A 167 0.90 -4.34 -2.99
N GLY A 168 1.82 -4.80 -2.12
CA GLY A 168 3.24 -4.80 -2.42
C GLY A 168 3.74 -3.43 -2.89
N ASP A 169 4.22 -3.38 -4.14
CA ASP A 169 4.82 -2.19 -4.75
C ASP A 169 3.78 -1.13 -5.19
N GLU A 170 2.48 -1.44 -5.19
CA GLU A 170 1.42 -0.46 -5.45
C GLU A 170 1.29 0.57 -4.30
N ALA A 171 1.74 0.22 -3.10
CA ALA A 171 1.84 1.13 -1.97
C ALA A 171 3.16 1.92 -2.03
N VAL A 172 3.10 3.23 -2.26
CA VAL A 172 4.28 4.11 -2.27
C VAL A 172 4.84 4.25 -0.85
N THR A 173 3.97 4.41 0.14
CA THR A 173 4.35 4.38 1.55
C THR A 173 3.20 3.80 2.37
N LEU A 174 3.53 2.98 3.36
CA LEU A 174 2.55 2.39 4.26
C LEU A 174 3.05 2.52 5.70
N ARG A 175 2.30 3.25 6.54
CA ARG A 175 2.68 3.51 7.93
C ARG A 175 1.47 3.50 8.86
N THR A 176 1.72 3.37 10.15
CA THR A 176 0.70 3.60 11.19
C THR A 176 1.03 4.89 11.92
N ASP A 177 0.04 5.78 12.05
CA ASP A 177 0.21 7.04 12.77
C ASP A 177 -1.15 7.59 13.26
N ARG A 178 -1.15 8.23 14.42
CA ARG A 178 -2.32 8.87 15.06
C ARG A 178 -3.63 8.04 15.08
N GLY A 179 -3.51 6.72 15.19
CA GLY A 179 -4.68 5.84 15.25
C GLY A 179 -5.21 5.37 13.89
N TYR A 180 -4.46 5.61 12.81
CA TYR A 180 -4.79 5.24 11.43
C TYR A 180 -3.69 4.37 10.80
N VAL A 181 -4.05 3.65 9.74
CA VAL A 181 -3.11 3.18 8.73
C VAL A 181 -3.08 4.21 7.61
N TRP A 182 -1.94 4.83 7.34
CA TRP A 182 -1.76 5.74 6.22
C TRP A 182 -1.16 4.97 5.05
N LEU A 183 -1.89 4.96 3.93
CA LEU A 183 -1.51 4.35 2.67
C LEU A 183 -1.34 5.46 1.63
N ASP A 184 -0.09 5.76 1.28
CA ASP A 184 0.21 6.67 0.19
C ASP A 184 0.33 5.84 -1.09
N VAL A 185 -0.44 6.18 -2.12
CA VAL A 185 -0.43 5.54 -3.46
C VAL A 185 0.00 6.55 -4.52
N VAL A 186 0.24 6.09 -5.75
CA VAL A 186 0.55 6.99 -6.87
C VAL A 186 -0.63 7.93 -7.13
N TRP A 187 -1.82 7.35 -7.28
CA TRP A 187 -3.06 8.07 -7.54
C TRP A 187 -4.25 7.31 -6.98
N ASP A 188 -5.17 8.06 -6.40
CA ASP A 188 -6.51 7.64 -6.00
C ASP A 188 -7.48 8.81 -6.21
N ASP A 189 -8.64 8.52 -6.79
CA ASP A 189 -9.77 9.43 -6.94
C ASP A 189 -10.82 9.23 -5.84
N GLY A 190 -10.52 8.34 -4.87
CA GLY A 190 -11.39 7.88 -3.80
C GLY A 190 -11.79 6.41 -3.94
N THR A 191 -11.52 5.78 -5.09
CA THR A 191 -11.87 4.37 -5.32
C THR A 191 -11.12 3.41 -4.37
N ILE A 192 -9.84 3.65 -4.11
CA ILE A 192 -9.06 2.84 -3.16
C ILE A 192 -9.49 3.18 -1.73
N GLN A 193 -9.76 4.45 -1.40
CA GLN A 193 -10.32 4.83 -0.10
C GLN A 193 -11.64 4.11 0.19
N ASP A 194 -12.59 4.10 -0.75
CA ASP A 194 -13.88 3.43 -0.61
C ASP A 194 -13.72 1.91 -0.41
N ALA A 195 -12.79 1.28 -1.14
CA ALA A 195 -12.47 -0.14 -0.95
C ALA A 195 -11.85 -0.41 0.42
N ALA A 196 -10.95 0.46 0.87
CA ALA A 196 -10.32 0.33 2.19
C ALA A 196 -11.34 0.51 3.33
N ASP A 197 -12.26 1.46 3.21
CA ASP A 197 -13.34 1.67 4.18
C ASP A 197 -14.33 0.49 4.20
N ALA A 198 -14.69 -0.04 3.03
CA ALA A 198 -15.55 -1.21 2.94
C ALA A 198 -14.93 -2.46 3.59
N GLU A 199 -13.60 -2.61 3.52
CA GLU A 199 -12.89 -3.79 3.99
C GLU A 199 -12.45 -3.69 5.45
N TYR A 200 -11.89 -2.56 5.86
CA TYR A 200 -11.28 -2.37 7.19
C TYR A 200 -12.13 -1.51 8.14
N GLY A 201 -13.19 -0.88 7.62
CA GLY A 201 -14.08 0.02 8.33
C GLY A 201 -13.74 1.48 8.10
N ASP A 202 -14.79 2.31 8.04
CA ASP A 202 -14.72 3.75 7.76
C ASP A 202 -13.63 4.46 8.59
N GLY A 203 -12.71 5.13 7.90
CA GLY A 203 -11.69 5.99 8.50
C GLY A 203 -10.65 5.24 9.32
N VAL A 204 -10.46 3.93 9.09
CA VAL A 204 -9.36 3.16 9.69
C VAL A 204 -8.10 3.26 8.84
N VAL A 205 -8.26 3.20 7.51
CA VAL A 205 -7.20 3.41 6.53
C VAL A 205 -7.43 4.75 5.85
N ILE A 206 -6.40 5.58 5.85
CA ILE A 206 -6.41 6.87 5.16
C ILE A 206 -5.54 6.74 3.92
N VAL A 207 -6.17 6.77 2.76
CA VAL A 207 -5.51 6.70 1.46
C VAL A 207 -5.18 8.11 1.00
N THR A 208 -3.93 8.34 0.59
CA THR A 208 -3.53 9.62 0.01
C THR A 208 -2.75 9.43 -1.29
N SER A 209 -2.94 10.38 -2.22
CA SER A 209 -2.26 10.38 -3.52
C SER A 209 -0.95 11.16 -3.45
N THR A 210 0.13 10.59 -4.00
CA THR A 210 1.41 11.29 -4.16
C THR A 210 1.40 12.23 -5.37
N LEU A 211 0.62 11.90 -6.40
CA LEU A 211 0.27 12.84 -7.47
C LEU A 211 -0.89 13.73 -7.04
N ARG A 212 -0.83 15.00 -7.43
CA ARG A 212 -1.92 15.96 -7.22
C ARG A 212 -2.36 16.56 -8.56
N GLU A 213 -3.65 16.53 -8.84
CA GLU A 213 -4.22 17.20 -10.01
C GLU A 213 -4.20 18.72 -9.85
N ILE A 214 -3.98 19.44 -10.95
CA ILE A 214 -3.75 20.89 -10.93
C ILE A 214 -4.60 21.72 -11.91
N ASP A 215 -5.32 21.10 -12.83
CA ASP A 215 -6.24 21.80 -13.76
C ASP A 215 -7.34 20.89 -14.35
#